data_AF-A0A382HY48-F1
#
_entry.id   AF-A0A382HY48-F1
#
_cell.length_a   1.000
_cell.length_b   1.000
_cell.length_c   1.000
_cell.angle_alpha   90.00
_cell.angle_beta   90.00
_cell.angle_gamma   90.00
#
_symmetry.space_group_name_H-M   'P 1'
#
loop_
_entity.id
_entity.type
_entity.pdbx_description
1 polymer ?
#
loop_
_entity_poly.entity_id
_entity_poly.type
_entity_poly.pdbx_seq_one_letter_code
_entity_poly.pdbx_strand_id
1 'polypeptide(L)'
;MILRIKYYLRLMALLVYSAPGYCSEPLKIAFWNVENLFDLEDDKHTNDNEFIIGGRKGVTQEIYQQKLANLAEVLNILDADILGLCEIENRFVLEELNQAADVRDYTIIHYDSPDSRGID
;
A
#
# COMPACT_ATOMS: atom_id res chain seq x y z
N MET A 1 26.10 57.03 3.66
CA MET A 1 26.22 55.76 4.42
C MET A 1 24.86 55.22 4.88
N ILE A 2 24.03 56.01 5.58
CA ILE A 2 22.74 55.59 6.16
C ILE A 2 21.70 55.13 5.11
N LEU A 3 21.63 55.78 3.93
CA LEU A 3 20.68 55.40 2.88
C LEU A 3 20.94 54.00 2.29
N ARG A 4 22.21 53.60 2.17
CA ARG A 4 22.60 52.26 1.67
C ARG A 4 22.18 51.17 2.65
N ILE A 5 22.36 51.41 3.96
CA ILE A 5 21.96 50.49 5.03
C ILE A 5 20.44 50.25 5.00
N LYS A 6 19.63 51.31 4.81
CA LYS A 6 18.17 51.17 4.68
C LYS A 6 17.76 50.35 3.44
N TYR A 7 18.51 50.47 2.35
CA TYR A 7 18.27 49.68 1.13
C TYR A 7 18.57 48.20 1.35
N TYR A 8 19.71 47.87 1.99
CA TYR A 8 20.04 46.49 2.34
C TYR A 8 19.06 45.88 3.35
N LEU A 9 18.59 46.65 4.34
CA LEU A 9 17.57 46.19 5.29
C LEU A 9 16.22 45.91 4.61
N ARG A 10 15.80 46.76 3.65
CA ARG A 10 14.60 46.51 2.84
C ARG A 10 14.75 45.30 1.93
N LEU A 11 15.92 45.13 1.30
CA LEU A 11 16.22 43.99 0.44
C LEU A 11 16.22 42.67 1.25
N MET A 12 16.80 42.70 2.45
CA MET A 12 16.84 41.54 3.35
C MET A 12 15.43 41.17 3.85
N ALA A 13 14.61 42.15 4.22
CA ALA A 13 13.21 41.92 4.59
C ALA A 13 12.38 41.32 3.43
N LEU A 14 12.66 41.74 2.19
CA LEU A 14 12.01 41.17 0.99
C LEU A 14 12.40 39.71 0.77
N LEU A 15 13.68 39.37 0.96
CA LEU A 15 14.21 38.00 0.81
C LEU A 15 13.69 37.03 1.87
N VAL A 16 13.46 37.50 3.10
CA VAL A 16 12.85 36.69 4.17
C VAL A 16 11.37 36.42 3.89
N TYR A 17 10.66 37.36 3.27
CA TYR A 17 9.23 37.20 2.93
C TYR A 17 9.00 36.24 1.75
N SER A 18 10.00 36.08 0.89
CA SER A 18 9.94 35.21 -0.30
C SER A 18 10.47 33.79 -0.05
N ALA A 19 10.82 33.43 1.18
CA ALA A 19 11.14 32.04 1.48
C ALA A 19 9.83 31.23 1.46
N PRO A 20 9.60 30.34 0.48
CA PRO A 20 8.46 29.45 0.53
C PRO A 20 8.58 28.67 1.84
N GLY A 21 7.53 28.70 2.66
CA GLY A 21 7.44 27.81 3.81
C GLY A 21 7.64 26.39 3.31
N TYR A 22 8.58 25.66 3.90
CA TYR A 22 8.83 24.27 3.57
C TYR A 22 7.62 23.46 4.06
N CYS A 23 6.58 23.38 3.25
CA CYS A 23 5.44 22.51 3.46
C CYS A 23 5.80 21.19 2.79
N SER A 24 6.38 20.27 3.55
CA SER A 24 6.51 18.89 3.09
C SER A 24 5.11 18.31 2.94
N GLU A 25 4.85 17.61 1.84
CA GLU A 25 3.67 16.76 1.75
C GLU A 25 3.68 15.78 2.95
N PRO A 26 2.53 15.54 3.59
CA PRO A 26 2.44 14.63 4.72
C PRO A 26 2.67 13.19 4.25
N LEU A 27 3.51 12.45 4.99
CA LEU A 27 3.70 11.01 4.76
C LEU A 27 2.45 10.25 5.22
N LYS A 28 1.82 9.49 4.31
CA LYS A 28 0.66 8.65 4.63
C LYS A 28 1.09 7.21 4.87
N ILE A 29 0.85 6.73 6.08
CA ILE A 29 1.13 5.34 6.49
C ILE A 29 -0.19 4.67 6.85
N ALA A 30 -0.42 3.46 6.34
CA ALA A 30 -1.62 2.69 6.62
C ALA A 30 -1.31 1.23 6.92
N PHE A 31 -2.20 0.59 7.68
CA PHE A 31 -2.18 -0.85 7.92
C PHE A 31 -3.59 -1.40 7.71
N TRP A 32 -3.72 -2.51 7.00
CA TRP A 32 -5.01 -3.09 6.68
C TRP A 32 -4.96 -4.63 6.63
N ASN A 33 -5.89 -5.25 7.36
CA ASN A 33 -6.18 -6.68 7.23
C ASN A 33 -7.16 -6.87 6.06
N VAL A 34 -6.77 -7.63 5.03
CA VAL A 34 -7.53 -7.79 3.78
C VAL A 34 -8.57 -8.93 3.82
N GLU A 35 -8.79 -9.50 5.00
CA GLU A 35 -9.73 -10.60 5.24
C GLU A 35 -9.47 -11.81 4.33
N ASN A 36 -8.28 -12.39 4.46
CA ASN A 36 -7.80 -13.59 3.77
C ASN A 36 -7.72 -13.49 2.24
N LEU A 37 -6.56 -13.17 1.70
CA LEU A 37 -6.30 -13.21 0.27
C LEU A 37 -5.41 -14.43 -0.06
N PHE A 38 -6.07 -15.50 -0.50
CA PHE A 38 -5.46 -16.75 -0.94
C PHE A 38 -5.32 -16.78 -2.47
N ASP A 39 -4.36 -17.54 -2.97
CA ASP A 39 -4.34 -18.01 -4.35
C ASP A 39 -5.36 -19.13 -4.57
N LEU A 40 -5.27 -19.81 -5.71
CA LEU A 40 -6.23 -20.83 -6.15
C LEU A 40 -5.60 -22.23 -6.22
N GLU A 41 -4.33 -22.35 -5.83
CA GLU A 41 -3.55 -23.57 -5.85
C GLU A 41 -3.50 -24.20 -4.45
N ASP A 42 -3.37 -25.53 -4.36
CA ASP A 42 -3.31 -26.24 -3.08
C ASP A 42 -1.87 -26.25 -2.56
N ASP A 43 -1.63 -25.64 -1.40
CA ASP A 43 -0.40 -25.85 -0.64
C ASP A 43 -0.57 -26.97 0.39
N LYS A 44 0.20 -28.04 0.21
CA LYS A 44 0.22 -29.23 1.08
C LYS A 44 0.69 -28.95 2.51
N HIS A 45 1.25 -27.77 2.76
CA HIS A 45 1.81 -27.37 4.05
C HIS A 45 0.89 -26.45 4.85
N THR A 46 -0.21 -25.97 4.26
CA THR A 46 -1.13 -25.01 4.88
C THR A 46 -2.55 -25.60 4.93
N ASN A 47 -3.46 -24.91 5.64
CA ASN A 47 -4.86 -25.30 5.77
C ASN A 47 -5.78 -24.28 5.07
N ASP A 48 -5.51 -24.07 3.78
CA ASP A 48 -6.11 -23.10 2.85
C ASP A 48 -7.14 -23.74 1.89
N ASN A 49 -7.12 -25.07 1.77
CA ASN A 49 -7.91 -25.97 0.92
C ASN A 49 -9.42 -25.64 0.78
N GLU A 50 -9.99 -24.84 1.67
CA GLU A 50 -11.36 -24.35 1.51
C GLU A 50 -11.51 -23.26 0.45
N PHE A 51 -10.43 -22.54 0.12
CA PHE A 51 -10.36 -21.36 -0.75
C PHE A 51 -9.84 -21.65 -2.16
N ILE A 52 -9.41 -22.88 -2.45
CA ILE A 52 -9.01 -23.32 -3.78
C ILE A 52 -10.21 -23.66 -4.69
N ILE A 53 -9.95 -23.86 -5.97
CA ILE A 53 -10.95 -24.32 -6.94
C ILE A 53 -11.50 -25.70 -6.53
N GLY A 54 -12.82 -25.80 -6.35
CA GLY A 54 -13.48 -27.03 -5.88
C GLY A 54 -13.49 -27.21 -4.37
N GLY A 55 -12.88 -26.28 -3.61
CA GLY A 55 -12.97 -26.20 -2.16
C GLY A 55 -14.38 -25.84 -1.66
N ARG A 56 -14.63 -26.00 -0.35
CA ARG A 56 -15.97 -25.82 0.24
C ARG A 56 -16.54 -24.40 0.08
N LYS A 57 -15.69 -23.39 -0.10
CA LYS A 57 -16.13 -21.99 -0.30
C LYS A 57 -16.57 -21.72 -1.74
N GLY A 58 -16.34 -22.66 -2.65
CA GLY A 58 -16.76 -22.53 -4.05
C GLY A 58 -16.06 -21.36 -4.76
N VAL A 59 -14.81 -21.06 -4.39
CA VAL A 59 -14.02 -20.01 -5.03
C VAL A 59 -13.78 -20.41 -6.49
N THR A 60 -13.97 -19.44 -7.38
CA THR A 60 -13.66 -19.56 -8.81
C THR A 60 -12.66 -18.47 -9.19
N GLN A 61 -12.05 -18.59 -10.38
CA GLN A 61 -11.19 -17.54 -10.92
C GLN A 61 -11.89 -16.16 -10.91
N GLU A 62 -13.17 -16.12 -11.26
CA GLU A 62 -13.95 -14.89 -11.31
C GLU A 62 -14.14 -14.28 -9.91
N ILE A 63 -14.36 -15.11 -8.89
CA ILE A 63 -14.48 -14.64 -7.50
C ILE A 63 -13.15 -14.08 -7.00
N TYR A 64 -12.04 -14.78 -7.30
CA TYR A 64 -10.69 -14.32 -6.96
C TYR A 64 -10.36 -12.98 -7.61
N GLN A 65 -10.59 -12.86 -8.92
CA GLN A 65 -10.35 -11.63 -9.67
C GLN A 65 -11.25 -10.47 -9.17
N GLN A 66 -12.51 -10.76 -8.83
CA GLN A 66 -13.39 -9.76 -8.23
C GLN A 66 -12.88 -9.32 -6.86
N LYS A 67 -12.34 -10.23 -6.04
CA LYS A 67 -11.73 -9.89 -4.76
C LYS A 67 -10.52 -8.98 -4.94
N LEU A 68 -9.59 -9.32 -5.84
CA LEU A 68 -8.45 -8.48 -6.18
C LEU A 68 -8.89 -7.07 -6.62
N ALA A 69 -9.87 -6.97 -7.52
CA ALA A 69 -10.38 -5.70 -8.00
C ALA A 69 -10.97 -4.84 -6.87
N ASN A 70 -11.75 -5.45 -5.97
CA ASN A 70 -12.33 -4.74 -4.83
C ASN A 70 -11.26 -4.26 -3.85
N LEU A 71 -10.24 -5.08 -3.56
CA LEU A 71 -9.13 -4.68 -2.70
C LEU A 71 -8.31 -3.56 -3.33
N ALA A 72 -8.02 -3.66 -4.63
CA ALA A 72 -7.30 -2.65 -5.39
C ALA A 72 -8.02 -1.29 -5.40
N GLU A 73 -9.36 -1.27 -5.50
CA GLU A 73 -10.15 -0.04 -5.37
C GLU A 73 -9.89 0.66 -4.03
N VAL A 74 -9.86 -0.11 -2.94
CA VAL A 74 -9.55 0.43 -1.59
C VAL A 74 -8.12 0.95 -1.54
N LEU A 75 -7.14 0.24 -2.11
CA LEU A 75 -5.75 0.71 -2.15
C LEU A 75 -5.61 2.02 -2.93
N ASN A 76 -6.33 2.15 -4.04
CA ASN A 76 -6.31 3.35 -4.87
C ASN A 76 -6.90 4.57 -4.15
N ILE A 77 -7.96 4.37 -3.36
CA ILE A 77 -8.55 5.43 -2.53
C ILE A 77 -7.63 5.78 -1.36
N LEU A 78 -7.02 4.78 -0.73
CA LEU A 78 -6.15 4.95 0.42
C LEU A 78 -4.90 5.74 0.04
N ASP A 79 -4.28 5.43 -1.10
CA ASP A 79 -3.10 6.12 -1.65
C ASP A 79 -2.01 6.36 -0.59
N ALA A 80 -1.62 5.29 0.11
CA ALA A 80 -0.60 5.35 1.16
C ALA A 80 0.80 5.37 0.57
N ASP A 81 1.72 6.10 1.19
CA ASP A 81 3.14 6.04 0.81
C ASP A 81 3.80 4.77 1.35
N ILE A 82 3.33 4.30 2.52
CA ILE A 82 3.74 3.04 3.15
C ILE A 82 2.50 2.29 3.58
N LEU A 83 2.37 1.06 3.10
CA LEU A 83 1.23 0.19 3.35
C LEU A 83 1.68 -1.12 3.99
N GLY A 84 1.17 -1.41 5.17
CA GLY A 84 1.24 -2.73 5.78
C GLY A 84 -0.04 -3.50 5.51
N LEU A 85 0.07 -4.76 5.08
CA LEU A 85 -1.05 -5.67 4.89
C LEU A 85 -0.87 -6.90 5.76
N CYS A 86 -1.97 -7.55 6.12
CA CYS A 86 -1.94 -8.89 6.71
C CYS A 86 -3.12 -9.74 6.22
N GLU A 87 -3.04 -11.04 6.50
CA GLU A 87 -3.90 -12.11 5.97
C GLU A 87 -3.73 -12.31 4.45
N ILE A 88 -2.50 -12.28 3.96
CA ILE A 88 -2.16 -12.61 2.57
C ILE A 88 -1.36 -13.91 2.55
N GLU A 89 -1.71 -14.83 1.65
CA GLU A 89 -1.09 -16.16 1.64
C GLU A 89 0.40 -16.16 1.27
N ASN A 90 0.75 -15.45 0.19
CA ASN A 90 2.12 -15.45 -0.29
C ASN A 90 2.45 -14.22 -1.14
N ARG A 91 3.74 -14.11 -1.46
CA ARG A 91 4.29 -13.01 -2.27
C ARG A 91 3.67 -12.92 -3.67
N PHE A 92 3.28 -14.05 -4.28
CA PHE A 92 2.66 -14.03 -5.61
C PHE A 92 1.31 -13.30 -5.57
N VAL A 93 0.47 -13.63 -4.60
CA VAL A 93 -0.83 -12.99 -4.40
C VAL A 93 -0.69 -11.49 -4.10
N LEU A 94 0.31 -11.12 -3.30
CA LEU A 94 0.62 -9.73 -3.02
C LEU A 94 1.11 -8.96 -4.27
N GLU A 95 1.89 -9.60 -5.15
CA GLU A 95 2.29 -9.02 -6.44
C GLU A 95 1.09 -8.81 -7.37
N GLU A 96 0.14 -9.75 -7.42
CA GLU A 96 -1.11 -9.62 -8.19
C GLU A 96 -1.94 -8.43 -7.67
N LEU A 97 -2.06 -8.26 -6.35
CA LEU A 97 -2.75 -7.11 -5.76
C LEU A 97 -2.05 -5.77 -6.07
N ASN A 98 -0.72 -5.73 -6.02
CA ASN A 98 0.07 -4.56 -6.38
C ASN A 98 -0.12 -4.19 -7.87
N GLN A 99 -0.20 -5.18 -8.75
CA GLN A 99 -0.48 -4.94 -10.18
C GLN A 99 -1.91 -4.48 -10.43
N ALA A 100 -2.89 -4.96 -9.64
CA ALA A 100 -4.29 -4.56 -9.77
C ALA A 100 -4.55 -3.12 -9.29
N ALA A 101 -3.75 -2.61 -8.36
CA ALA A 101 -3.83 -1.24 -7.85
C ALA A 101 -2.98 -0.28 -8.69
N ASP A 102 -3.61 0.57 -9.50
CA ASP A 102 -2.94 1.55 -10.38
C ASP A 102 -2.47 2.83 -9.67
N VAL A 103 -2.53 2.88 -8.34
CA VAL A 103 -2.14 4.09 -7.59
C VAL A 103 -0.63 4.25 -7.49
N ARG A 104 0.10 3.16 -7.27
CA ARG A 104 1.55 3.13 -7.02
C ARG A 104 2.11 1.75 -7.34
N ASP A 105 3.36 1.73 -7.79
CA ASP A 105 4.15 0.50 -7.89
C ASP A 105 4.94 0.31 -6.59
N TYR A 106 4.38 -0.47 -5.65
CA TYR A 106 5.02 -0.70 -4.36
C TYR A 106 6.19 -1.68 -4.47
N THR A 107 7.29 -1.36 -3.80
CA THR A 107 8.33 -2.36 -3.52
C THR A 107 7.86 -3.26 -2.36
N ILE A 108 7.69 -4.55 -2.64
CA ILE A 108 7.15 -5.53 -1.69
C ILE A 108 8.25 -6.11 -0.79
N ILE A 109 8.01 -6.06 0.52
CA ILE A 109 8.73 -6.83 1.54
C ILE A 109 7.73 -7.79 2.19
N HIS A 110 7.99 -9.09 2.11
CA HIS A 110 7.10 -10.16 2.56
C HIS A 110 7.77 -11.02 3.62
N TYR A 111 7.02 -11.45 4.63
CA TYR A 111 7.51 -12.31 5.71
C TYR A 111 6.46 -13.32 6.12
N ASP A 112 6.85 -14.59 6.14
CA ASP A 112 5.94 -15.66 6.51
C ASP A 112 5.60 -15.63 8.01
N SER A 113 4.34 -15.83 8.32
CA SER A 113 3.75 -15.89 9.66
C SER A 113 3.63 -17.34 10.13
N PRO A 114 3.66 -17.61 11.45
CA PRO A 114 3.39 -18.95 11.99
C PRO A 114 1.90 -19.36 11.93
N ASP A 115 1.03 -18.65 11.20
CA ASP A 115 -0.39 -19.01 11.07
C ASP A 115 -0.52 -20.34 10.30
N SER A 116 -1.20 -21.31 10.91
CA SER A 116 -1.44 -22.63 10.32
C SER A 116 -2.25 -22.61 9.01
N ARG A 117 -2.96 -21.51 8.72
CA ARG A 117 -3.66 -21.30 7.46
C ARG A 117 -2.71 -20.91 6.33
N GLY A 118 -1.45 -20.55 6.64
CA GLY A 118 -0.49 -20.08 5.66
C GLY A 118 -0.75 -18.64 5.21
N ILE A 119 -1.19 -17.77 6.12
CA ILE A 119 -1.40 -16.36 5.82
C ILE A 119 -0.58 -15.46 6.73
N ASP A 120 -0.08 -14.39 6.14
CA ASP A 120 0.93 -13.49 6.69
C ASP A 120 0.37 -12.10 6.97
#